data_AF-A0A7W1AGA2-F1
#
_entry.id   AF-A0A7W1AGA2-F1
#
_cell.length_a   1.000
_cell.length_b   1.000
_cell.length_c   1.000
_cell.angle_alpha   90.00
_cell.angle_beta   90.00
_cell.angle_gamma   90.00
#
_symmetry.space_group_name_H-M   'P 1'
#
loop_
_entity.id
_entity.type
_entity.pdbx_description
1 polymer ?
#
loop_
_entity_poly.entity_id
_entity_poly.type
_entity_poly.pdbx_seq_one_letter_code
_entity_poly.pdbx_strand_id
1 'polypeptide(L)'
;MLLSAAVCERALNARDARFDGIFFVGITTTHIYCRPVCPARVSCYDRRRFFDSAASAERAGFRPCLRCRPELAPGRALCDAVPRLARAAAHRIAVGALNGRA
;
A
#
# COMPACT_ATOMS: atom_id res chain seq x y z
N MET A 1 7.66 -2.37 -7.94
CA MET A 1 8.52 -3.41 -7.31
C MET A 1 7.59 -4.52 -6.85
N LEU A 2 7.58 -5.67 -7.53
CA LEU A 2 6.70 -6.78 -7.19
C LEU A 2 7.32 -7.57 -6.03
N LEU A 3 6.75 -7.43 -4.83
CA LEU A 3 7.00 -8.38 -3.75
C LEU A 3 6.46 -9.76 -4.18
N SER A 4 7.20 -10.83 -3.90
CA SER A 4 6.71 -12.18 -4.17
C SER A 4 5.56 -12.53 -3.22
N ALA A 5 4.60 -13.34 -3.68
CA ALA A 5 3.46 -13.74 -2.86
C ALA A 5 3.88 -14.37 -1.52
N ALA A 6 4.97 -15.14 -1.51
CA ALA A 6 5.53 -15.74 -0.30
C ALA A 6 6.04 -14.70 0.71
N VAL A 7 6.63 -13.59 0.25
CA VAL A 7 7.04 -12.49 1.15
C VAL A 7 5.82 -11.78 1.71
N CYS A 8 4.84 -11.46 0.87
CA CYS A 8 3.59 -10.83 1.32
C CYS A 8 2.85 -11.69 2.33
N GLU A 9 2.84 -13.02 2.14
CA GLU A 9 2.22 -13.94 3.07
C GLU A 9 2.92 -13.98 4.42
N ARG A 10 4.25 -14.09 4.44
CA ARG A 10 5.03 -14.05 5.70
C ARG A 10 4.83 -12.72 6.42
N ALA A 11 4.90 -11.60 5.71
CA ALA A 11 4.69 -10.27 6.27
C ALA A 11 3.27 -10.09 6.84
N LEU A 12 2.25 -10.59 6.13
CA LEU A 12 0.86 -10.57 6.60
C LEU A 12 0.64 -11.44 7.84
N ASN A 13 1.19 -12.65 7.86
CA ASN A 13 1.07 -13.57 9.00
C ASN A 13 1.80 -13.02 10.23
N ALA A 14 2.95 -12.36 10.04
CA ALA A 14 3.70 -11.71 11.11
C ALA A 14 3.15 -10.32 11.52
N ARG A 15 2.19 -9.76 10.77
CA ARG A 15 1.73 -8.36 10.89
C ARG A 15 2.89 -7.37 10.92
N ASP A 16 3.85 -7.57 10.03
CA ASP A 16 5.10 -6.79 10.01
C ASP A 16 4.85 -5.35 9.55
N ALA A 17 4.98 -4.41 10.48
CA ALA A 17 4.77 -2.98 10.24
C ALA A 17 5.73 -2.37 9.21
N ARG A 18 6.86 -3.02 8.93
CA ARG A 18 7.78 -2.57 7.87
C ARG A 18 7.17 -2.67 6.48
N PHE A 19 6.15 -3.53 6.30
CA PHE A 19 5.45 -3.70 5.03
C PHE A 19 4.15 -2.88 4.95
N ASP A 20 3.85 -2.11 5.99
CA ASP A 20 2.64 -1.32 6.05
C ASP A 20 2.62 -0.23 4.97
N GLY A 21 1.58 -0.23 4.13
CA GLY A 21 1.47 0.63 2.96
C GLY A 21 2.32 0.20 1.74
N ILE A 22 3.17 -0.82 1.87
CA ILE A 22 3.96 -1.36 0.75
C ILE A 22 3.12 -2.31 -0.12
N PHE A 23 2.23 -3.07 0.51
CA PHE A 23 1.27 -3.91 -0.20
C PHE A 23 -0.06 -3.97 0.54
N PHE A 24 -1.08 -4.44 -0.16
CA PHE A 24 -2.43 -4.63 0.36
C PHE A 24 -2.89 -6.04 0.07
N VAL A 25 -3.73 -6.59 0.94
CA VAL A 25 -4.33 -7.92 0.76
C VAL A 25 -5.84 -7.80 0.60
N GLY A 26 -6.36 -8.24 -0.54
CA GLY A 26 -7.80 -8.39 -0.79
C GLY A 26 -8.28 -9.79 -0.43
N ILE A 27 -9.42 -9.86 0.26
CA ILE A 27 -10.09 -11.11 0.58
C ILE A 27 -11.21 -11.35 -0.43
N THR A 28 -11.07 -12.38 -1.27
CA THR A 28 -11.97 -12.62 -2.41
C THR A 28 -13.41 -12.85 -1.98
N THR A 29 -13.65 -13.48 -0.83
CA THR A 29 -15.02 -13.76 -0.36
C THR A 29 -15.77 -12.55 0.13
N THR A 30 -15.08 -11.53 0.65
CA THR A 30 -15.73 -10.30 1.15
C THR A 30 -15.56 -9.13 0.19
N HIS A 31 -14.68 -9.25 -0.81
CA HIS A 31 -14.23 -8.13 -1.63
C HIS A 31 -13.74 -6.94 -0.80
N ILE A 32 -13.09 -7.21 0.34
CA ILE A 32 -12.48 -6.19 1.20
C ILE A 32 -10.96 -6.30 1.08
N TYR A 33 -10.28 -5.17 0.94
CA TYR A 33 -8.83 -5.10 1.02
C TYR A 33 -8.34 -4.44 2.31
N CYS A 34 -7.23 -4.96 2.84
CA CYS A 34 -6.66 -4.63 4.13
C CYS A 34 -5.16 -4.32 4.01
N ARG A 35 -4.63 -3.63 5.04
CA ARG A 35 -3.19 -3.50 5.32
C ARG A 35 -2.64 -4.81 5.92
N PRO A 36 -1.33 -5.08 5.81
CA PRO A 36 -0.71 -6.26 6.41
C PRO A 36 -0.74 -6.26 7.95
N VAL A 37 -0.83 -5.08 8.56
CA VAL A 37 -0.94 -4.88 10.02
C VAL A 37 -2.38 -4.95 10.54
N CYS A 38 -3.36 -5.32 9.71
CA CYS A 38 -4.75 -5.32 10.11
C CYS A 38 -4.99 -6.27 11.30
N PRO A 39 -5.68 -5.82 12.38
CA PRO A 39 -5.95 -6.66 13.54
C PRO A 39 -7.01 -7.75 13.26
N ALA A 40 -7.69 -7.68 12.11
CA ALA A 40 -8.67 -8.69 11.72
C ALA A 40 -8.02 -10.09 11.63
N ARG A 41 -8.84 -11.13 11.81
CA ARG A 41 -8.42 -12.52 11.61
C ARG A 41 -7.98 -12.70 10.16
N VAL A 42 -6.80 -13.28 9.99
CA VAL A 42 -6.28 -13.57 8.65
C VAL A 42 -7.10 -14.70 8.03
N SER A 43 -7.62 -14.51 6.81
CA SER A 43 -8.42 -15.51 6.08
C SER A 43 -7.57 -16.71 5.64
N CYS A 44 -8.18 -17.79 5.13
CA CYS A 44 -7.40 -18.86 4.50
C CYS A 44 -6.64 -18.35 3.26
N TYR A 45 -5.51 -19.01 2.96
CA TYR A 45 -4.58 -18.59 1.90
C TYR A 45 -5.25 -18.44 0.54
N ASP A 46 -6.09 -19.39 0.14
CA ASP A 46 -6.75 -19.42 -1.17
C ASP A 46 -7.67 -18.23 -1.44
N ARG A 47 -8.10 -17.53 -0.38
CA ARG A 47 -8.98 -16.36 -0.48
C ARG A 47 -8.22 -15.04 -0.50
N ARG A 48 -6.89 -15.07 -0.48
CA ARG A 48 -6.04 -13.87 -0.42
C ARG A 48 -5.55 -13.52 -1.82
N ARG A 49 -5.64 -12.23 -2.17
CA ARG A 49 -5.01 -11.65 -3.36
C ARG A 49 -4.18 -10.46 -2.96
N PHE A 50 -2.94 -10.38 -3.42
CA PHE A 50 -2.03 -9.29 -3.06
C PHE A 50 -2.01 -8.21 -4.12
N PHE A 51 -1.86 -6.96 -3.68
CA PHE A 51 -1.92 -5.74 -4.48
C PHE A 51 -0.75 -4.83 -4.11
N ASP A 52 -0.16 -4.14 -5.08
CA ASP A 52 0.97 -3.22 -4.88
C ASP A 52 0.55 -1.83 -4.36
N SER A 53 -0.75 -1.55 -4.42
CA SER A 53 -1.31 -0.24 -4.11
C SER A 53 -2.80 -0.35 -3.81
N ALA A 54 -3.30 0.52 -2.93
CA ALA A 54 -4.74 0.65 -2.65
C ALA A 54 -5.55 0.86 -3.94
N ALA A 55 -5.06 1.73 -4.83
CA ALA A 55 -5.68 1.99 -6.12
C ALA A 55 -5.78 0.74 -7.02
N SER A 56 -4.81 -0.18 -6.96
CA SER A 56 -4.90 -1.44 -7.72
C SER A 56 -5.96 -2.39 -7.15
N ALA A 57 -6.14 -2.42 -5.83
CA ALA A 57 -7.18 -3.20 -5.18
C ALA A 57 -8.58 -2.66 -5.52
N GLU A 58 -8.75 -1.34 -5.48
CA GLU A 58 -10.01 -0.67 -5.82
C GLU A 58 -10.39 -0.88 -7.30
N ARG A 59 -9.43 -0.74 -8.22
CA ARG A 59 -9.64 -1.08 -9.64
C ARG A 59 -10.03 -2.54 -9.85
N ALA A 60 -9.59 -3.45 -8.98
CA ALA A 60 -9.98 -4.85 -8.99
C ALA A 60 -11.33 -5.12 -8.29
N GLY A 61 -12.06 -4.09 -7.87
CA GLY A 61 -13.39 -4.20 -7.27
C GLY A 61 -13.39 -4.51 -5.77
N PHE A 62 -12.28 -4.30 -5.06
CA PHE A 62 -12.22 -4.45 -3.60
C PHE A 62 -12.53 -3.11 -2.91
N ARG A 63 -13.32 -3.16 -1.84
CA ARG A 63 -13.61 -2.01 -0.97
C ARG A 63 -12.61 -1.91 0.19
N PRO A 64 -12.29 -0.70 0.68
CA PRO A 64 -11.36 -0.53 1.78
C PRO A 64 -11.91 -1.08 3.10
N CYS A 65 -11.04 -1.73 3.88
CA CYS A 65 -11.40 -2.19 5.22
C CYS A 65 -11.58 -1.02 6.19
N LEU A 66 -12.74 -0.96 6.84
CA LEU A 66 -13.04 0.06 7.85
C LEU A 66 -12.28 -0.10 9.17
N ARG A 67 -11.67 -1.27 9.43
CA ARG A 67 -10.91 -1.53 10.67
C ARG A 67 -9.49 -1.00 10.59
N CYS A 68 -8.77 -1.28 9.51
CA CYS A 68 -7.39 -0.83 9.34
C CYS A 68 -7.24 0.46 8.51
N ARG A 69 -8.34 0.95 7.90
CA ARG A 69 -8.41 2.16 7.09
C ARG A 69 -7.20 2.28 6.15
N PRO A 70 -7.12 1.45 5.09
CA PRO A 70 -5.97 1.41 4.18
C PRO A 70 -5.63 2.76 3.54
N GLU A 71 -6.57 3.70 3.48
CA GLU A 71 -6.37 5.10 3.08
C GLU A 71 -5.44 5.89 4.03
N LEU A 72 -5.25 5.41 5.26
CA LEU A 72 -4.33 5.96 6.26
C LEU A 72 -3.00 5.21 6.32
N ALA A 73 -2.70 4.38 5.31
CA ALA A 73 -1.42 3.67 5.27
C ALA A 73 -0.24 4.65 5.14
N PRO A 74 0.89 4.38 5.81
CA PRO A 74 2.06 5.26 5.77
C PRO A 74 2.57 5.49 4.35
N GLY A 75 3.08 6.70 4.09
CA GLY A 75 3.64 7.12 2.82
C GLY A 75 2.58 7.54 1.78
N ARG A 76 1.31 7.21 2.00
CA ARG A 76 0.19 7.63 1.14
C ARG A 76 -0.99 8.24 1.89
N ALA A 77 -0.90 8.35 3.21
CA ALA A 77 -1.91 9.03 4.02
C ALA A 77 -1.95 10.54 3.71
N LEU A 78 -3.05 11.20 4.08
CA LEU A 78 -3.23 12.63 3.84
C LEU A 78 -2.15 13.47 4.55
N CYS A 79 -1.74 13.10 5.76
CA CYS A 79 -0.66 13.77 6.48
C CYS A 79 0.71 13.63 5.78
N ASP A 80 0.91 12.57 5.00
CA ASP A 80 2.14 12.36 4.22
C ASP A 80 2.17 13.19 2.92
N ALA A 81 1.05 13.81 2.52
CA ALA A 81 0.93 14.45 1.22
C ALA A 81 1.94 15.59 1.02
N VAL A 82 1.99 16.53 1.97
CA VAL A 82 2.92 17.69 1.93
C VAL A 82 4.39 17.24 1.92
N PRO A 83 4.88 16.45 2.90
CA PRO A 83 6.29 16.02 2.89
C PRO A 83 6.64 15.16 1.68
N ARG A 84 5.72 14.33 1.17
CA ARG A 84 5.92 13.56 -0.06
C ARG A 84 6.07 14.45 -1.29
N LEU A 85 5.21 15.45 -1.44
CA LEU A 85 5.29 16.41 -2.55
C LEU A 85 6.56 17.26 -2.47
N ALA A 86 6.90 17.77 -1.28
CA ALA A 86 8.11 18.55 -1.06
C ALA A 86 9.38 17.74 -1.42
N ARG A 87 9.48 16.49 -0.96
CA ARG A 87 10.59 15.58 -1.34
C ARG A 87 10.65 15.33 -2.85
N ALA A 88 9.51 15.08 -3.48
CA ALA A 88 9.45 14.86 -4.92
C ALA A 88 9.88 16.11 -5.72
N ALA A 89 9.48 17.30 -5.27
CA ALA A 89 9.89 18.57 -5.86
C ALA A 89 11.39 18.81 -5.68
N ALA A 90 11.91 18.66 -4.45
CA ALA A 90 13.33 18.82 -4.16
C ALA A 90 14.20 17.85 -4.99
N HIS A 91 13.78 16.59 -5.11
CA HIS A 91 14.45 15.61 -5.98
C HIS A 91 14.47 16.07 -7.44
N ARG A 92 13.34 16.57 -7.98
CA ARG A 92 13.27 17.08 -9.35
C ARG A 92 14.21 18.26 -9.59
N ILE A 93 14.28 19.19 -8.64
CA ILE A 93 15.21 20.33 -8.70
C ILE A 93 16.65 19.84 -8.69
N ALA A 94 16.98 18.91 -7.79
CA ALA A 94 18.33 18.35 -7.67
C ALA A 94 18.79 17.63 -8.95
N VAL A 95 17.89 16.91 -9.64
CA VAL A 95 18.21 16.28 -10.94
C VAL A 95 18.14 17.26 -12.13
N GLY A 96 17.99 18.56 -11.87
CA GLY A 96 18.15 19.61 -12.87
C GLY A 96 16.88 19.99 -13.64
N ALA A 97 15.69 19.69 -13.11
CA ALA A 97 14.42 20.09 -13.75
C ALA A 97 14.28 21.61 -13.98
N LEU A 98 15.10 22.44 -13.31
CA LEU A 98 15.11 23.90 -13.45
C LEU A 98 16.39 24.45 -14.10
N ASN A 99 17.29 23.60 -14.61
CA ASN A 99 18.59 24.02 -15.14
C ASN A 99 18.54 24.64 -16.55
N GLY A 100 17.34 25.00 -17.06
CA GLY A 100 17.19 25.83 -18.26
C GLY A 100 17.72 25.25 -19.57
N ARG A 101 17.66 23.92 -19.78
CA ARG A 101 17.94 23.33 -21.09
C ARG A 101 16.67 23.32 -21.95
N ALA A 102 16.54 24.32 -22.81
CA ALA A 102 15.84 24.23 -24.09
C ALA A 102 16.88 24.01 -25.20
#